data_AF-A0AAD7M9F3-F1
#
_entry.id   AF-A0AAD7M9F3-F1
#
_cell.length_a   1.000
_cell.length_b   1.000
_cell.length_c   1.000
_cell.angle_alpha   90.00
_cell.angle_beta   90.00
_cell.angle_gamma   90.00
#
_symmetry.space_group_name_H-M   'P 1'
#
loop_
_entity.id
_entity.type
_entity.pdbx_description
1 polymer ?
#
loop_
_entity_poly.entity_id
_entity_poly.type
_entity_poly.pdbx_seq_one_letter_code
_entity_poly.pdbx_strand_id
1 'polypeptide(L)'
;MSCRQNTFVHMEIHQKPNGRPQYLPVHAASLVDPALHSPALLQLVDIKLSRPVIEYVVDYVSDTVNCALGRTTLPLHLRGRTRSPYHAKFITFVSTVLACAEVVPPTVLTALVYVARARPHLSIALEEWALERIFLGALIAASKYTNDSTLKNVHWVLCTGVFGKRDVDRIEHEFLGVFD
;
A
#
# COMPACT_ATOMS: atom_id res chain seq x y z
N MET A 1 -28.92 -63.08 -32.23
CA MET A 1 -27.44 -62.97 -32.14
C MET A 1 -27.13 -62.14 -30.91
N SER A 2 -26.96 -62.82 -29.78
CA SER A 2 -26.73 -62.22 -28.45
C SER A 2 -25.31 -62.59 -28.05
N CYS A 3 -24.46 -61.59 -27.90
CA CYS A 3 -23.09 -61.77 -27.43
C CYS A 3 -23.10 -61.68 -25.90
N ARG A 4 -22.82 -62.81 -25.25
CA ARG A 4 -22.47 -62.90 -23.83
C ARG A 4 -20.95 -63.00 -23.69
N GLN A 5 -20.49 -62.70 -22.48
CA GLN A 5 -19.22 -63.02 -21.80
C GLN A 5 -18.27 -61.81 -21.67
N ASN A 6 -17.70 -61.48 -20.50
CA ASN A 6 -17.88 -62.01 -19.15
C ASN A 6 -17.33 -61.00 -18.12
N THR A 7 -17.89 -61.09 -16.92
CA THR A 7 -17.48 -60.59 -15.60
C THR A 7 -16.02 -60.19 -15.35
N PHE A 8 -15.82 -59.05 -14.65
CA PHE A 8 -14.77 -58.91 -13.65
C PHE A 8 -15.28 -58.11 -12.44
N VAL A 9 -14.58 -58.31 -11.33
CA VAL A 9 -15.09 -58.38 -9.97
C VAL A 9 -15.21 -57.01 -9.29
N HIS A 10 -16.16 -56.95 -8.38
CA HIS A 10 -16.32 -56.00 -7.29
C HIS A 10 -14.99 -55.63 -6.61
N MET A 11 -14.63 -54.34 -6.60
CA MET A 11 -13.75 -53.78 -5.57
C MET A 11 -14.24 -52.38 -5.22
N GLU A 12 -15.03 -52.35 -4.16
CA GLU A 12 -15.49 -51.18 -3.45
C GLU A 12 -14.26 -50.51 -2.81
N ILE A 13 -13.86 -49.34 -3.32
CA ILE A 13 -12.90 -48.48 -2.65
C ILE A 13 -13.71 -47.35 -2.01
N HIS A 14 -14.01 -47.54 -0.72
CA HIS A 14 -14.42 -46.48 0.18
C HIS A 14 -13.33 -45.39 0.20
N GLN A 15 -13.56 -44.28 -0.49
CA GLN A 15 -12.75 -43.07 -0.34
C GLN A 15 -13.58 -42.00 0.37
N LYS A 16 -13.29 -41.78 1.65
CA LYS A 16 -13.84 -40.70 2.49
C LYS A 16 -13.66 -39.34 1.81
N PRO A 17 -14.68 -38.47 1.71
CA PRO A 17 -14.46 -37.07 1.40
C PRO A 17 -14.10 -36.36 2.72
N ASN A 18 -12.83 -36.44 3.12
CA ASN A 18 -12.31 -35.59 4.20
C ASN A 18 -11.45 -34.47 3.60
N GLY A 19 -12.06 -33.67 2.72
CA GLY A 19 -11.56 -32.35 2.39
C GLY A 19 -12.29 -31.34 3.25
N ARG A 20 -11.71 -30.91 4.37
CA ARG A 20 -12.16 -29.64 4.97
C ARG A 20 -12.01 -28.58 3.86
N PRO A 21 -13.02 -27.78 3.54
CA PRO A 21 -12.82 -26.65 2.65
C PRO A 21 -11.70 -25.82 3.26
N GLN A 22 -10.59 -25.67 2.52
CA GLN A 22 -9.56 -24.71 2.86
C GLN A 22 -10.22 -23.34 2.70
N TYR A 23 -10.81 -22.83 3.78
CA TYR A 23 -11.33 -21.47 3.79
C TYR A 23 -10.14 -20.57 3.45
N LEU A 24 -10.20 -19.94 2.29
CA LEU A 24 -9.30 -18.86 1.93
C LEU A 24 -9.31 -17.86 3.10
N PRO A 25 -8.15 -17.32 3.51
CA PRO A 25 -8.08 -16.41 4.65
C PRO A 25 -8.91 -15.17 4.33
N VAL A 26 -10.15 -15.14 4.81
CA VAL A 26 -11.03 -13.99 4.64
C VAL A 26 -10.65 -12.97 5.69
N HIS A 27 -10.49 -11.73 5.25
CA HIS A 27 -10.24 -10.63 6.17
C HIS A 27 -11.40 -10.50 7.16
N ALA A 28 -11.11 -10.35 8.46
CA ALA A 28 -12.12 -10.40 9.53
C ALA A 28 -13.25 -9.38 9.39
N ALA A 29 -13.02 -8.29 8.66
CA ALA A 29 -14.01 -7.25 8.38
C ALA A 29 -14.86 -7.49 7.12
N SER A 30 -14.65 -8.58 6.37
CA SER A 30 -15.38 -8.82 5.12
C SER A 30 -16.77 -9.40 5.35
N LEU A 31 -17.78 -8.76 4.76
CA LEU A 31 -19.17 -9.23 4.73
C LEU A 31 -19.53 -9.95 3.42
N VAL A 32 -18.54 -10.16 2.55
CA VAL A 32 -18.70 -10.79 1.23
C VAL A 32 -18.32 -12.27 1.31
N ASP A 33 -18.91 -13.11 0.47
CA ASP A 33 -18.55 -14.52 0.38
C ASP A 33 -17.03 -14.70 0.17
N PRO A 34 -16.35 -15.52 0.99
CA PRO A 34 -14.96 -15.92 0.79
C PRO A 34 -14.59 -16.27 -0.65
N ALA A 35 -15.50 -16.92 -1.39
CA ALA A 35 -15.26 -17.37 -2.76
C ALA A 35 -15.13 -16.22 -3.77
N LEU A 36 -15.63 -15.03 -3.44
CA LEU A 36 -15.54 -13.84 -4.30
C LEU A 36 -14.24 -13.04 -4.07
N HIS A 37 -13.43 -13.42 -3.08
CA HIS A 37 -12.18 -12.73 -2.80
C HIS A 37 -11.08 -13.21 -3.74
N SER A 38 -10.35 -12.26 -4.32
CA SER A 38 -9.11 -12.59 -5.03
C SER A 38 -8.03 -12.99 -4.01
N PRO A 39 -7.47 -14.22 -4.10
CA PRO A 39 -6.44 -14.67 -3.17
C PRO A 39 -5.16 -13.82 -3.26
N ALA A 40 -4.84 -13.28 -4.43
CA ALA A 40 -3.70 -12.38 -4.60
C ALA A 40 -3.88 -11.04 -3.87
N LEU A 41 -5.12 -10.52 -3.82
CA LEU A 41 -5.41 -9.29 -3.08
C LEU A 41 -5.36 -9.51 -1.57
N LEU A 42 -5.86 -10.65 -1.08
CA LEU A 42 -5.76 -11.01 0.34
C LEU A 42 -4.29 -11.13 0.78
N GLN A 43 -3.47 -11.81 -0.02
CA GLN A 43 -2.03 -11.88 0.25
C GLN A 43 -1.37 -10.49 0.25
N LEU A 44 -1.77 -9.62 -0.68
CA LEU A 44 -1.23 -8.26 -0.79
C LEU A 44 -1.59 -7.39 0.44
N VAL A 45 -2.81 -7.52 0.96
CA VAL A 45 -3.28 -6.81 2.16
C VAL A 45 -2.56 -7.32 3.43
N ASP A 46 -2.22 -8.60 3.47
CA ASP A 46 -1.52 -9.23 4.59
C ASP A 46 0.02 -9.05 4.55
N ILE A 47 0.56 -8.35 3.55
CA ILE A 47 2.01 -8.12 3.45
C ILE A 47 2.51 -7.31 4.65
N LYS A 48 3.56 -7.80 5.31
CA LYS A 48 4.24 -7.02 6.35
C LYS A 48 4.97 -5.82 5.74
N LEU A 49 4.91 -4.66 6.41
CA LEU A 49 5.69 -3.46 6.08
C LEU A 49 7.19 -3.68 6.34
N SER A 50 7.78 -4.54 5.52
CA SER A 50 9.18 -4.89 5.54
C SER A 50 10.02 -3.82 4.84
N ARG A 51 11.34 -3.84 5.07
CA ARG A 51 12.28 -2.90 4.46
C ARG A 51 12.13 -2.78 2.93
N PRO A 52 11.97 -3.86 2.14
CA PRO A 52 11.75 -3.73 0.70
C PRO A 52 10.49 -2.95 0.33
N VAL A 53 9.40 -3.11 1.09
CA VAL A 53 8.15 -2.35 0.87
C VAL A 53 8.37 -0.87 1.15
N ILE A 54 9.08 -0.54 2.23
CA ILE A 54 9.42 0.85 2.55
C ILE A 54 10.32 1.46 1.46
N GLU A 55 11.34 0.72 1.00
CA GLU A 55 12.20 1.18 -0.09
C GLU A 55 11.39 1.42 -1.38
N TYR A 56 10.42 0.54 -1.69
CA TYR A 56 9.51 0.74 -2.81
C TYR A 56 8.65 2.01 -2.66
N VAL A 57 8.07 2.25 -1.49
CA VAL A 57 7.28 3.48 -1.21
C VAL A 57 8.14 4.72 -1.44
N VAL A 58 9.36 4.71 -0.90
CA VAL A 58 10.32 5.81 -1.01
C VAL A 58 10.67 6.08 -2.48
N ASP A 59 11.00 5.04 -3.24
CA ASP A 59 11.37 5.18 -4.64
C ASP A 59 10.17 5.67 -5.48
N TYR A 60 8.97 5.16 -5.21
CA TYR A 60 7.74 5.57 -5.89
C TYR A 60 7.39 7.05 -5.66
N VAL A 61 7.47 7.52 -4.40
CA VAL A 61 7.25 8.94 -4.08
C VAL A 61 8.35 9.81 -4.68
N SER A 62 9.61 9.36 -4.61
CA SER A 62 10.75 10.07 -5.21
C SER A 62 10.58 10.27 -6.70
N ASP A 63 10.14 9.25 -7.42
CA ASP A 63 9.92 9.35 -8.86
C ASP A 63 8.70 10.22 -9.19
N THR A 64 7.65 10.18 -8.36
CA THR A 64 6.49 11.07 -8.51
C THR A 64 6.90 12.54 -8.37
N VAL A 65 7.68 12.88 -7.34
CA VAL A 65 8.17 14.25 -7.13
C VAL A 65 9.15 14.67 -8.22
N ASN A 66 10.05 13.78 -8.66
CA ASN A 66 10.95 14.08 -9.77
C ASN A 66 10.19 14.37 -11.07
N CYS A 67 9.11 13.62 -11.35
CA CYS A 67 8.24 13.90 -12.49
C CYS A 67 7.58 15.27 -12.39
N ALA A 68 7.02 15.61 -11.23
CA ALA A 68 6.36 16.89 -11.01
C ALA A 68 7.33 18.09 -11.07
N LEU A 69 8.61 17.88 -10.79
CA LEU A 69 9.68 18.86 -10.97
C LEU A 69 10.24 18.92 -12.41
N GLY A 70 9.69 18.15 -13.36
CA GLY A 70 10.17 18.10 -14.74
C GLY A 70 11.56 17.46 -14.91
N ARG A 71 12.03 16.69 -13.92
CA ARG A 71 13.33 16.00 -13.98
C ARG A 71 13.18 14.73 -14.79
N THR A 72 14.14 14.46 -15.69
CA THR A 72 14.15 13.25 -16.52
C THR A 72 14.19 12.00 -15.64
N THR A 73 13.08 11.27 -15.57
CA THR A 73 13.01 10.00 -14.86
C THR A 73 13.50 8.89 -15.77
N LEU A 74 14.65 8.30 -15.43
CA LEU A 74 15.02 6.99 -15.98
C LEU A 74 14.02 5.94 -15.45
N PRO A 75 13.73 4.86 -16.20
CA PRO A 75 12.86 3.77 -15.73
C PRO A 75 13.33 3.23 -14.37
N LEU A 76 12.40 2.93 -13.45
CA LEU A 76 12.67 2.44 -12.08
C LEU A 76 13.77 1.36 -12.02
N HIS A 77 13.78 0.44 -13.01
CA HIS A 77 14.71 -0.69 -13.07
C HIS A 77 16.16 -0.33 -13.47
N LEU A 78 16.39 0.82 -14.10
CA LEU A 78 17.71 1.26 -14.57
C LEU A 78 18.34 2.34 -13.69
N ARG A 79 17.60 2.81 -12.67
CA ARG A 79 18.07 3.86 -11.76
C ARG A 79 19.00 3.24 -10.72
N GLY A 80 20.23 2.98 -11.16
CA GLY A 80 21.36 2.68 -10.30
C GLY A 80 21.37 3.67 -9.13
N ARG A 81 21.41 3.09 -7.94
CA ARG A 81 21.16 3.67 -6.63
C ARG A 81 22.19 4.78 -6.29
N THR A 82 22.09 5.95 -6.90
CA THR A 82 22.79 7.14 -6.37
C THR A 82 22.07 7.50 -5.06
N ARG A 83 22.47 6.81 -3.98
CA ARG A 83 21.95 7.00 -2.62
C ARG A 83 22.39 8.38 -2.15
N SER A 84 21.70 9.41 -2.60
CA SER A 84 21.84 10.75 -2.05
C SER A 84 21.62 10.66 -0.53
N PRO A 85 22.39 11.38 0.30
CA PRO A 85 22.14 11.44 1.73
C PRO A 85 20.70 11.89 2.06
N TYR A 86 20.05 12.62 1.15
CA TYR A 86 18.64 12.99 1.28
C TYR A 86 17.69 11.77 1.15
N HIS A 87 17.99 10.81 0.28
CA HIS A 87 17.20 9.57 0.14
C HIS A 87 17.24 8.72 1.41
N ALA A 88 18.41 8.61 2.05
CA ALA A 88 18.55 7.92 3.33
C ALA A 88 17.75 8.58 4.45
N LYS A 89 17.74 9.92 4.52
CA LYS A 89 16.92 10.68 5.47
C LYS A 89 15.43 10.44 5.23
N PHE A 90 15.00 10.41 3.97
CA PHE A 90 13.61 10.16 3.62
C PHE A 90 13.16 8.72 3.96
N ILE A 91 14.01 7.70 3.75
CA ILE A 91 13.73 6.33 4.22
C ILE A 91 13.48 6.31 5.74
N THR A 92 14.33 6.99 6.51
CA THR A 92 14.16 7.07 7.96
C THR A 92 12.86 7.77 8.32
N PHE A 93 12.54 8.90 7.66
CA PHE A 93 11.28 9.62 7.86
C PHE A 93 10.06 8.72 7.62
N VAL A 94 10.00 8.05 6.46
CA VAL A 94 8.89 7.12 6.12
C VAL A 94 8.78 6.01 7.17
N SER A 95 9.90 5.41 7.57
CA SER A 95 9.93 4.33 8.57
C SER A 95 9.40 4.80 9.93
N THR A 96 9.85 5.98 10.38
CA THR A 96 9.43 6.58 11.66
C THR A 96 7.93 6.89 11.67
N VAL A 97 7.42 7.51 10.59
CA VAL A 97 6.00 7.88 10.50
C VAL A 97 5.12 6.64 10.48
N LEU A 98 5.45 5.63 9.66
CA LEU A 98 4.67 4.39 9.57
C LEU A 98 4.65 3.63 10.91
N ALA A 99 5.79 3.58 11.61
CA ALA A 99 5.88 2.93 12.91
C ALA A 99 5.13 3.69 14.00
N CYS A 100 5.29 5.02 14.08
CA CYS A 100 4.62 5.82 15.11
C CYS A 100 3.10 5.86 14.94
N ALA A 101 2.61 5.97 13.70
CA ALA A 101 1.18 6.02 13.42
C ALA A 101 0.54 4.63 13.35
N GLU A 102 1.30 3.56 13.66
CA GLU A 102 0.85 2.16 13.63
C GLU A 102 0.11 1.81 12.32
N VAL A 103 0.65 2.28 11.20
CA VAL A 103 -0.04 2.19 9.91
C VAL A 103 -0.05 0.76 9.41
N VAL A 104 -1.24 0.26 9.07
CA VAL A 104 -1.42 -1.06 8.47
C VAL A 104 -1.15 -1.04 6.95
N PRO A 105 -0.69 -2.17 6.37
CA PRO A 105 -0.37 -2.27 4.94
C PRO A 105 -1.45 -1.76 3.95
N PRO A 106 -2.75 -2.08 4.10
CA PRO A 106 -3.78 -1.55 3.19
C PRO A 106 -3.87 -0.02 3.18
N THR A 107 -3.56 0.66 4.28
CA THR A 107 -3.49 2.12 4.33
C THR A 107 -2.31 2.64 3.50
N VAL A 108 -1.15 1.99 3.55
CA VAL A 108 0.02 2.34 2.72
C VAL A 108 -0.28 2.12 1.24
N LEU A 109 -0.92 1.00 0.89
CA LEU A 109 -1.33 0.72 -0.49
C LEU A 109 -2.31 1.79 -1.02
N THR A 110 -3.26 2.20 -0.18
CA THR A 110 -4.21 3.29 -0.51
C THR A 110 -3.46 4.62 -0.71
N ALA A 111 -2.49 4.94 0.15
CA ALA A 111 -1.66 6.13 -0.01
C ALA A 111 -0.88 6.12 -1.34
N LEU A 112 -0.31 4.97 -1.74
CA LEU A 112 0.37 4.84 -3.04
C LEU A 112 -0.58 5.08 -4.22
N VAL A 113 -1.83 4.62 -4.13
CA VAL A 113 -2.87 4.92 -5.14
C VAL A 113 -3.16 6.42 -5.18
N TYR A 114 -3.26 7.09 -4.03
CA TYR A 114 -3.44 8.54 -3.99
C TYR A 114 -2.25 9.29 -4.59
N VAL A 115 -1.01 8.89 -4.29
CA VAL A 115 0.19 9.45 -4.96
C VAL A 115 0.12 9.23 -6.47
N ALA A 116 -0.30 8.05 -6.94
CA ALA A 116 -0.45 7.75 -8.36
C ALA A 116 -1.44 8.69 -9.06
N ARG A 117 -2.58 8.94 -8.42
CA ARG A 117 -3.65 9.81 -8.95
C ARG A 117 -3.30 11.29 -8.86
N ALA A 118 -2.52 11.69 -7.85
CA ALA A 118 -2.05 13.06 -7.72
C ALA A 118 -1.00 13.40 -8.80
N ARG A 119 -0.17 12.43 -9.21
CA ARG A 119 0.96 12.62 -10.13
C ARG A 119 0.73 13.58 -11.33
N PRO A 120 -0.35 13.48 -12.14
CA PRO A 120 -0.56 14.41 -13.26
C PRO A 120 -0.96 15.83 -12.86
N HIS A 121 -1.42 16.03 -11.62
CA HIS A 121 -1.96 17.29 -11.11
C HIS A 121 -0.99 18.01 -10.16
N LEU A 122 0.11 17.38 -9.78
CA LEU A 122 1.11 17.96 -8.87
C LEU A 122 1.88 19.10 -9.55
N SER A 123 1.84 20.27 -8.93
CA SER A 123 2.70 21.41 -9.24
C SER A 123 3.56 21.74 -8.01
N ILE A 124 4.86 21.47 -8.09
CA ILE A 124 5.79 21.68 -6.97
C ILE A 124 6.51 23.00 -7.15
N ALA A 125 6.04 24.03 -6.44
CA ALA A 125 6.67 25.36 -6.43
C ALA A 125 7.90 25.45 -5.51
N LEU A 126 7.89 24.70 -4.40
CA LEU A 126 8.97 24.65 -3.42
C LEU A 126 9.46 23.21 -3.31
N GLU A 127 10.75 22.98 -3.51
CA GLU A 127 11.34 21.63 -3.42
C GLU A 127 11.61 21.19 -1.98
N GLU A 128 11.71 22.14 -1.05
CA GLU A 128 11.97 21.83 0.35
C GLU A 128 10.91 20.88 0.91
N TRP A 129 11.36 19.76 1.47
CA TRP A 129 10.51 18.70 2.03
C TRP A 129 9.46 18.13 1.05
N ALA A 130 9.65 18.27 -0.27
CA ALA A 130 8.63 17.87 -1.23
C ALA A 130 8.29 16.37 -1.15
N LEU A 131 9.30 15.51 -0.92
CA LEU A 131 9.08 14.07 -0.74
C LEU A 131 8.21 13.79 0.48
N GLU A 132 8.58 14.40 1.60
CA GLU A 132 7.91 14.23 2.89
C GLU A 132 6.48 14.77 2.85
N ARG A 133 6.25 15.92 2.22
CA ARG A 133 4.92 16.53 2.08
C ARG A 133 3.99 15.68 1.20
N ILE A 134 4.46 15.21 0.05
CA ILE A 134 3.64 14.36 -0.85
C ILE A 134 3.32 13.02 -0.17
N PHE A 135 4.31 12.39 0.47
CA PHE A 135 4.07 11.15 1.21
C PHE A 135 3.10 11.35 2.37
N LEU A 136 3.32 12.37 3.20
CA LEU A 136 2.51 12.61 4.39
C LEU A 136 1.08 13.00 4.04
N GLY A 137 0.87 13.87 3.05
CA GLY A 137 -0.47 14.26 2.59
C GLY A 137 -1.27 13.05 2.09
N ALA A 138 -0.64 12.20 1.26
CA ALA A 138 -1.26 10.96 0.79
C ALA A 138 -1.58 9.99 1.93
N LEU A 139 -0.67 9.84 2.90
CA LEU A 139 -0.84 8.94 4.03
C LEU A 139 -1.94 9.40 4.98
N ILE A 140 -2.03 10.71 5.27
CA ILE A 140 -3.10 11.28 6.11
C ILE A 140 -4.46 11.03 5.45
N ALA A 141 -4.60 11.37 4.16
CA ALA A 141 -5.83 11.16 3.41
C ALA A 141 -6.23 9.67 3.38
N ALA A 142 -5.26 8.78 3.13
CA ALA A 142 -5.49 7.34 3.13
C ALA A 142 -5.91 6.84 4.50
N SER A 143 -5.23 7.24 5.58
CA SER A 143 -5.56 6.85 6.94
C SER A 143 -6.95 7.32 7.35
N LYS A 144 -7.37 8.53 6.95
CA LYS A 144 -8.73 9.02 7.20
C LYS A 144 -9.80 8.24 6.44
N TYR A 145 -9.44 7.67 5.30
CA TYR A 145 -10.36 6.89 4.45
C TYR A 145 -10.48 5.43 4.88
N THR A 146 -9.38 4.80 5.30
CA THR A 146 -9.32 3.34 5.54
C THR A 146 -9.63 2.90 6.97
N ASN A 147 -9.67 3.82 7.95
CA ASN A 147 -9.83 3.46 9.36
C ASN A 147 -11.12 4.04 9.95
N ASP A 148 -11.86 3.22 10.71
CA ASP A 148 -13.07 3.64 11.44
C ASP A 148 -12.77 4.66 12.55
N SER A 149 -11.53 4.64 13.06
CA SER A 149 -10.98 5.60 14.01
C SER A 149 -9.68 6.15 13.46
N THR A 150 -9.61 7.47 13.26
CA THR A 150 -8.51 8.11 12.53
C THR A 150 -7.68 8.98 13.47
N LEU A 151 -6.37 9.02 13.27
CA LEU A 151 -5.48 9.94 13.98
C LEU A 151 -5.84 11.39 13.64
N LYS A 152 -6.05 12.21 14.67
CA LYS A 152 -6.18 13.68 14.52
C LYS A 152 -4.84 14.28 14.12
N ASN A 153 -4.85 15.42 13.44
CA ASN A 153 -3.63 16.10 12.96
C ASN A 153 -2.59 16.37 14.08
N VAL A 154 -3.02 16.56 15.33
CA VAL A 154 -2.12 16.67 16.49
C VAL A 154 -1.25 15.41 16.71
N HIS A 155 -1.73 14.22 16.39
CA HIS A 155 -0.95 12.98 16.50
C HIS A 155 0.04 12.84 15.34
N TRP A 156 -0.35 13.29 14.14
CA TRP A 156 0.55 13.33 12.98
C TRP A 156 1.76 14.27 13.22
N VAL A 157 1.57 15.37 13.97
CA VAL A 157 2.68 16.23 14.43
C VAL A 157 3.69 15.43 15.25
N LEU A 158 3.21 14.61 16.20
CA LEU A 158 4.08 13.78 17.04
C LEU A 158 4.81 12.71 16.20
N CYS A 159 4.14 12.10 15.24
CA CYS A 159 4.74 11.04 14.43
C CYS A 159 5.75 11.51 13.39
N THR A 160 5.62 12.74 12.91
CA THR A 160 6.59 13.29 11.96
C THR A 160 7.81 13.87 12.68
N GLY A 161 7.62 14.48 13.85
CA GLY A 161 8.68 15.11 14.64
C GLY A 161 9.35 16.33 13.99
N VAL A 162 8.99 16.65 12.75
CA VAL A 162 9.57 17.74 11.94
C VAL A 162 8.54 18.81 11.54
N PHE A 163 7.26 18.44 11.41
CA PHE A 163 6.20 19.34 10.98
C PHE A 163 5.36 19.81 12.16
N GLY A 164 5.12 21.11 12.27
CA GLY A 164 4.20 21.67 13.24
C GLY A 164 2.74 21.44 12.83
N LYS A 165 1.81 21.73 13.75
CA LYS A 165 0.37 21.57 13.47
C LYS A 165 -0.08 22.31 12.20
N ARG A 166 0.37 23.56 12.03
CA ARG A 166 0.04 24.38 10.85
C ARG A 166 0.56 23.75 9.56
N ASP A 167 1.75 23.15 9.61
CA ASP A 167 2.36 22.49 8.45
C ASP A 167 1.58 21.23 8.09
N VAL A 168 1.24 20.39 9.08
CA VAL A 168 0.43 19.18 8.86
C VAL A 168 -0.94 19.52 8.28
N ASP A 169 -1.64 20.50 8.86
CA ASP A 169 -2.94 20.96 8.35
C ASP A 169 -2.81 21.46 6.90
N ARG A 170 -1.77 22.25 6.62
CA ARG A 170 -1.49 22.76 5.27
C ARG A 170 -1.15 21.66 4.28
N ILE A 171 -0.31 20.70 4.65
CA ILE A 171 0.09 19.55 3.81
C ILE A 171 -1.15 18.73 3.43
N GLU A 172 -2.04 18.47 4.39
CA GLU A 172 -3.29 17.78 4.12
C GLU A 172 -4.16 18.55 3.12
N HIS A 173 -4.40 19.84 3.37
CA HIS A 173 -5.24 20.66 2.49
C HIS A 173 -4.65 20.82 1.08
N GLU A 174 -3.34 21.09 0.98
CA GLU A 174 -2.67 21.19 -0.32
C GLU A 174 -2.73 19.87 -1.09
N PHE A 175 -2.56 18.72 -0.42
CA PHE A 175 -2.64 17.42 -1.09
C PHE A 175 -4.07 17.09 -1.55
N LEU A 176 -5.09 17.38 -0.73
CA LEU A 176 -6.48 17.15 -1.10
C LEU A 176 -6.94 18.07 -2.24
N GLY A 177 -6.49 19.33 -2.24
CA GLY A 177 -6.79 20.30 -3.29
C GLY A 177 -6.23 19.94 -4.67
N VAL A 178 -5.42 18.88 -4.78
CA VAL A 178 -4.97 18.32 -6.07
C VAL A 178 -6.09 17.54 -6.78
N PHE A 179 -7.15 17.15 -6.05
CA PHE A 179 -8.27 16.36 -6.56
C PHE A 179 -9.56 17.15 -6.78
N ASP A 180 -9.59 18.42 -6.40
CA ASP A 180 -10.70 19.36 -6.61
C ASP A 180 -10.58 20.08 -7.98
#